data_AF-A0A2W0ERG3-F1
#
_entry.id   AF-A0A2W0ERG3-F1
#
_cell.length_a   1.000
_cell.length_b   1.000
_cell.length_c   1.000
_cell.angle_alpha   90.00
_cell.angle_beta   90.00
_cell.angle_gamma   90.00
#
_symmetry.space_group_name_H-M   'P 1'
#
loop_
_entity.id
_entity.type
_entity.pdbx_description
1 polymer ?
#
loop_
_entity_poly.entity_id
_entity_poly.type
_entity_poly.pdbx_seq_one_letter_code
_entity_poly.pdbx_strand_id
1 'polypeptide(L)'
;MSNSQVRPETLSEYLAHLPMTDQQRAELAGCQSFSELHERLSSSTFDAPTEAAQASVGKRLTLSTAEELQDAEMLVLDANGRVCLKATPPIRRTKVVPE
;
A
#
# COMPACT_ATOMS: atom_id res chain seq x y z
N MET A 1 -12.30 -10.13 -14.22
CA MET A 1 -11.24 -10.71 -13.36
C MET A 1 -11.84 -10.97 -11.99
N SER A 2 -12.42 -12.14 -11.75
CA SER A 2 -12.91 -12.50 -10.40
C SER A 2 -11.71 -12.79 -9.53
N ASN A 3 -11.46 -11.91 -8.57
CA ASN A 3 -10.43 -12.10 -7.56
C ASN A 3 -10.96 -13.13 -6.56
N SER A 4 -10.95 -14.41 -6.94
CA SER A 4 -11.28 -15.52 -6.03
C SER A 4 -10.15 -15.64 -5.02
N GLN A 5 -10.21 -14.85 -3.96
CA GLN A 5 -9.35 -15.04 -2.81
C GLN A 5 -9.81 -16.32 -2.10
N VAL A 6 -8.95 -17.35 -2.11
CA VAL A 6 -9.14 -18.54 -1.28
C VAL A 6 -9.32 -18.05 0.15
N ARG A 7 -10.46 -18.37 0.75
CA ARG A 7 -10.75 -17.97 2.13
C ARG A 7 -9.89 -18.88 3.03
N PRO A 8 -9.00 -18.32 3.85
CA PRO A 8 -8.16 -19.15 4.70
C PRO A 8 -9.04 -19.88 5.71
N GLU A 9 -8.78 -21.17 5.89
CA GLU A 9 -9.58 -22.04 6.77
C GLU A 9 -9.10 -21.95 8.22
N THR A 10 -7.84 -21.53 8.43
CA THR A 10 -7.23 -21.42 9.75
C THR A 10 -6.51 -20.09 9.99
N LEU A 11 -6.34 -19.71 11.27
CA LEU A 11 -5.58 -18.52 11.66
C LEU A 11 -4.12 -18.59 11.23
N SER A 12 -3.50 -19.76 11.34
CA SER A 12 -2.10 -19.98 10.96
C SER A 12 -1.89 -19.81 9.45
N GLU A 13 -2.83 -20.29 8.64
CA GLU A 13 -2.81 -20.10 7.18
C GLU A 13 -2.97 -18.61 6.82
N TYR A 14 -3.92 -17.92 7.45
CA TYR A 14 -4.09 -16.48 7.25
C TYR A 14 -2.80 -15.71 7.58
N LEU A 15 -2.18 -15.98 8.73
CA LEU A 15 -0.93 -15.36 9.17
C LEU A 15 0.27 -15.65 8.25
N ALA A 16 0.31 -16.80 7.58
CA ALA A 16 1.37 -17.14 6.63
C ALA A 16 1.33 -16.26 5.36
N HIS A 17 0.17 -15.71 5.01
CA HIS A 17 -0.01 -14.86 3.83
C HIS A 17 0.23 -13.37 4.09
N LEU A 18 0.33 -12.93 5.36
CA LEU A 18 0.57 -11.53 5.66
C LEU A 18 2.05 -11.15 5.51
N PRO A 19 2.34 -9.96 4.95
CA PRO A 19 3.70 -9.43 4.83
C PRO A 19 4.20 -8.90 6.18
N MET A 20 4.65 -9.80 7.06
CA MET A 20 5.17 -9.48 8.40
C MET A 20 6.37 -10.38 8.74
N THR A 21 7.12 -10.02 9.78
CA THR A 21 8.27 -10.81 10.23
C THR A 21 7.83 -12.07 10.98
N ASP A 22 8.71 -13.07 11.07
CA ASP A 22 8.41 -14.31 11.81
C ASP A 22 8.17 -14.05 13.30
N GLN A 23 8.83 -13.03 13.87
CA GLN A 23 8.59 -12.61 15.25
C GLN A 23 7.17 -12.06 15.44
N GLN A 24 6.72 -11.15 14.57
CA GLN A 24 5.36 -10.61 14.60
C GLN A 24 4.31 -11.71 14.40
N ARG A 25 4.61 -12.68 13.53
CA ARG A 25 3.74 -13.84 13.32
C ARG A 25 3.62 -14.70 14.59
N ALA A 26 4.72 -14.92 15.30
CA ALA A 26 4.72 -15.67 16.56
C ALA A 26 3.92 -14.98 17.67
N GLU A 27 3.99 -13.64 17.76
CA GLU A 27 3.20 -12.85 18.72
C GLU A 27 1.68 -12.96 18.46
N LEU A 28 1.29 -13.06 17.20
CA LEU A 28 -0.12 -13.18 16.78
C LEU A 28 -0.64 -14.63 16.76
N ALA A 29 0.25 -15.62 16.73
CA ALA A 29 -0.13 -17.04 16.74
C ALA A 29 -0.88 -17.47 18.02
N GLY A 30 -0.82 -16.67 19.08
CA GLY A 30 -1.57 -16.90 20.33
C GLY A 30 -3.04 -16.46 20.31
N CYS A 31 -3.51 -15.79 19.26
CA CYS A 31 -4.92 -15.38 19.15
C CYS A 31 -5.84 -16.60 18.99
N GLN A 32 -7.00 -16.59 19.66
CA GLN A 32 -7.94 -17.72 19.64
C GLN A 32 -9.08 -17.53 18.63
N SER A 33 -9.20 -16.34 18.04
CA SER A 33 -10.24 -16.02 17.05
C SER A 33 -9.78 -15.01 16.01
N PHE A 34 -10.44 -14.99 14.85
CA PHE A 34 -10.20 -13.99 13.81
C PHE A 34 -10.54 -12.57 14.28
N SER A 35 -11.55 -12.42 15.14
CA SER A 35 -11.95 -11.10 15.67
C SER A 35 -10.86 -10.52 16.58
N GLU A 36 -10.33 -11.33 17.51
CA GLU A 36 -9.20 -10.95 18.36
C GLU A 36 -7.94 -10.65 17.53
N LEU A 37 -7.67 -11.49 16.52
CA LEU A 37 -6.55 -11.28 15.62
C LEU A 37 -6.67 -9.94 14.88
N HIS A 38 -7.85 -9.63 14.33
CA HIS A 38 -8.08 -8.39 13.59
C HIS A 38 -8.02 -7.16 14.50
N GLU A 39 -8.54 -7.24 15.73
CA GLU A 39 -8.41 -6.17 16.71
C GLU A 39 -6.95 -5.87 17.01
N ARG A 40 -6.14 -6.90 17.31
CA ARG A 40 -4.69 -6.72 17.49
C ARG A 40 -4.04 -6.15 16.24
N LEU A 41 -4.36 -6.69 15.06
CA LEU A 41 -3.79 -6.22 13.81
C LEU A 41 -4.10 -4.74 13.54
N SER A 42 -5.29 -4.28 13.94
CA SER A 42 -5.72 -2.88 13.79
C SER A 42 -5.09 -1.93 14.81
N SER A 43 -4.81 -2.43 16.02
CA SER A 43 -4.18 -1.68 17.10
C SER A 43 -2.67 -1.59 16.96
N SER A 44 -2.07 -2.60 16.34
CA SER A 44 -0.66 -2.62 15.99
C SER A 44 -0.46 -1.67 14.83
N THR A 45 0.20 -0.54 15.10
CA THR A 45 0.91 0.19 14.07
C THR A 45 2.07 -0.70 13.64
N PHE A 46 1.78 -1.72 12.82
CA PHE A 46 2.84 -2.34 12.04
C PHE A 46 3.49 -1.20 11.31
N ASP A 47 4.80 -1.08 11.46
CA ASP A 47 5.67 -0.33 10.56
C ASP A 47 5.55 -1.00 9.18
N ALA A 48 4.36 -0.95 8.58
CA ALA A 48 4.20 -1.06 7.17
C ALA A 48 5.10 0.07 6.67
N PRO A 49 6.19 -0.25 5.94
CA PRO A 49 7.09 0.78 5.51
C PRO A 49 6.21 1.79 4.78
N THR A 50 6.27 3.06 5.19
CA THR A 50 5.48 4.17 4.64
C THR A 50 5.56 4.23 3.10
N GLU A 51 6.60 3.57 2.59
CA GLU A 51 6.96 3.20 1.24
C GLU A 51 6.04 2.23 0.49
N ALA A 52 5.27 1.33 1.13
CA ALA A 52 4.65 0.21 0.42
C ALA A 52 3.68 0.68 -0.69
N ALA A 53 2.94 1.75 -0.43
CA ALA A 53 2.11 2.41 -1.44
C ALA A 53 2.97 3.13 -2.51
N GLN A 54 4.09 3.74 -2.11
CA GLN A 54 5.00 4.52 -2.96
C GLN A 54 5.92 3.67 -3.84
N ALA A 55 6.27 2.45 -3.42
CA ALA A 55 7.14 1.52 -4.14
C ALA A 55 6.56 1.17 -5.52
N SER A 56 5.23 1.12 -5.61
CA SER A 56 4.52 0.89 -6.88
C SER A 56 4.49 2.12 -7.80
N VAL A 57 4.71 3.33 -7.28
CA VAL A 57 4.56 4.58 -8.05
C VAL A 57 5.69 4.72 -9.06
N GLY A 58 6.94 4.59 -8.61
CA GLY A 58 8.11 4.69 -9.49
C GLY A 58 8.03 3.69 -10.65
N LYS A 59 7.70 2.44 -10.33
CA LYS A 59 7.55 1.38 -11.35
C LYS A 59 6.43 1.70 -12.35
N ARG A 60 5.32 2.33 -11.93
CA ARG A 60 4.22 2.71 -12.82
C ARG A 60 4.58 3.89 -13.73
N LEU A 61 5.33 4.87 -13.21
CA LEU A 61 5.82 5.98 -14.02
C LEU A 61 6.82 5.50 -15.10
N THR A 62 7.54 4.40 -14.85
CA THR A 62 8.54 3.88 -15.78
C THR A 62 8.05 2.78 -16.72
N LEU A 63 6.89 2.14 -16.49
CA LEU A 63 6.52 0.89 -17.19
C LEU A 63 6.02 1.06 -18.63
N SER A 64 5.54 2.24 -19.03
CA SER A 64 4.98 2.43 -20.39
C SER A 64 4.93 3.86 -20.90
N THR A 65 4.97 4.87 -20.03
CA THR A 65 4.87 6.30 -20.40
C THR A 65 6.12 7.09 -20.00
N ALA A 66 7.20 6.39 -19.66
CA ALA A 66 8.40 6.99 -19.08
C ALA A 66 9.02 8.01 -20.04
N GLU A 67 9.16 7.61 -21.30
CA GLU A 67 9.77 8.40 -22.37
C GLU A 67 8.93 9.66 -22.67
N GLU A 68 7.62 9.50 -22.84
CA GLU A 68 6.69 10.63 -23.05
C GLU A 68 6.67 11.63 -21.88
N LEU A 69 6.69 11.14 -20.63
CA LEU A 69 6.71 11.99 -19.44
C LEU A 69 8.07 12.67 -19.23
N GLN A 70 9.15 12.03 -19.67
CA GLN A 70 10.51 12.59 -19.64
C GLN A 70 10.65 13.69 -20.69
N ASP A 71 10.18 13.44 -21.92
CA ASP A 71 10.17 14.41 -23.03
C ASP A 71 9.30 15.63 -22.72
N ALA A 72 8.23 15.44 -21.96
CA ALA A 72 7.37 16.51 -21.48
C ALA A 72 7.90 17.25 -20.22
N GLU A 73 9.10 16.91 -19.72
CA GLU A 73 9.68 17.44 -18.48
C GLU A 73 8.77 17.30 -17.24
N MET A 74 7.95 16.24 -17.20
CA MET A 74 6.93 15.99 -16.18
C MET A 74 7.41 15.11 -15.04
N LEU A 75 8.66 14.64 -15.06
CA LEU A 75 9.26 13.82 -14.00
C LEU A 75 10.25 14.63 -13.17
N VAL A 76 10.17 14.52 -11.85
CA VAL A 76 11.13 15.11 -10.90
C VAL A 76 11.53 14.10 -9.83
N LEU A 77 12.57 14.43 -9.06
CA LEU A 77 12.93 13.67 -7.87
C LEU A 77 12.34 14.36 -6.63
N ASP A 78 11.76 13.56 -5.73
CA ASP A 78 11.35 14.03 -4.41
C ASP A 78 12.55 14.20 -3.46
N ALA A 79 12.30 14.65 -2.22
CA ALA A 79 13.33 14.81 -1.20
C ALA A 79 14.05 13.51 -0.82
N ASN A 80 13.49 12.36 -1.17
CA ASN A 80 14.05 11.03 -0.94
C ASN A 80 14.72 10.45 -2.20
N GLY A 81 14.86 11.23 -3.27
CA GLY A 81 15.50 10.82 -4.52
C GLY A 81 14.62 9.95 -5.43
N ARG A 82 13.29 9.96 -5.26
CA ARG A 82 12.36 9.10 -6.01
C ARG A 82 11.70 9.85 -7.14
N VAL A 83 11.52 9.16 -8.26
CA VAL A 83 10.80 9.68 -9.42
C VAL A 83 9.34 9.91 -9.07
N CYS A 84 8.89 11.15 -9.23
CA CYS A 84 7.52 11.58 -9.03
C CYS A 84 7.08 12.53 -10.15
N LEU A 85 5.77 12.74 -10.28
CA LEU A 85 5.26 13.71 -11.25
C LEU A 85 5.53 15.13 -10.76
N LYS A 86 6.01 15.98 -11.66
CA LYS A 86 6.01 17.43 -11.53
C LYS A 86 4.55 17.85 -11.42
N ALA A 87 4.03 17.99 -10.21
CA ALA A 87 2.64 18.35 -10.02
C ALA A 87 2.38 19.71 -10.70
N THR A 88 1.56 19.72 -11.76
CA THR A 88 0.86 20.93 -12.18
C THR A 88 -0.01 21.44 -11.02
N PRO A 89 -0.33 22.75 -10.97
CA PRO A 89 -0.89 23.43 -9.81
C PRO A 89 -2.02 22.64 -9.15
N PRO A 90 -2.15 22.67 -7.80
CA PRO A 90 -3.07 21.80 -7.08
C PRO A 90 -4.49 21.89 -7.64
N ILE A 91 -5.10 20.72 -7.88
CA ILE A 91 -6.48 20.61 -8.33
C ILE A 91 -7.38 21.28 -7.29
N ARG A 92 -7.88 22.48 -7.60
CA ARG A 92 -8.91 23.15 -6.78
C ARG A 92 -10.24 22.43 -6.99
N ARG A 93 -10.52 21.44 -6.15
CA ARG A 93 -11.84 20.80 -6.12
C ARG A 93 -12.85 21.83 -5.58
N THR A 94 -13.84 22.17 -6.39
CA THR A 94 -15.02 22.92 -5.92
C THR A 94 -15.76 22.08 -4.88
N LYS A 95 -16.19 22.70 -3.77
CA LYS A 95 -16.97 22.00 -2.74
C LYS A 95 -18.28 21.50 -3.36
N VAL A 96 -18.53 20.21 -3.26
CA VAL A 96 -19.84 19.61 -3.56
C VAL A 96 -20.70 19.78 -2.30
N VAL A 97 -21.82 20.48 -2.43
CA VAL A 97 -22.84 20.58 -1.37
C VAL A 97 -23.90 19.54 -1.70
N PRO A 98 -24.16 18.54 -0.81
CA PRO A 98 -25.26 17.60 -1.00
C PRO A 98 -26.62 18.30 -0.92
N GLU A 99 -27.60 17.83 -1.69
CA GLU A 99 -29.01 18.24 -1.59
C GLU A 99 -29.72 17.55 -0.42
#